data_AF-A0A7K0CBC4-F1
#
_entry.id   AF-A0A7K0CBC4-F1
#
_cell.length_a   1.000
_cell.length_b   1.000
_cell.length_c   1.000
_cell.angle_alpha   90.00
_cell.angle_beta   90.00
_cell.angle_gamma   90.00
#
_symmetry.space_group_name_H-M   'P 1'
#
loop_
_entity.id
_entity.type
_entity.pdbx_description
1 polymer ?
#
loop_
_entity_poly.entity_id
_entity_poly.type
_entity_poly.pdbx_seq_one_letter_code
_entity_poly.pdbx_strand_id
1 'polypeptide(L)'
;MTVLDVGAGTGGFAAAFREWFGVRVLAVEPSAAMRALIPVAPVLIRNTFPGRGERDLRVRFFPETAESVSDYPSVERVEEAFGAAGFRRVALRSLPQESAPTLASYADGLRRERDTKLRALTDEAYARGLARIRAAAAANPGESAVSWMDLLVLR
;
A
#
# COMPACT_ATOMS: atom_id res chain seq x y z
N MET A 1 -5.90 5.76 -26.23
CA MET A 1 -5.08 6.10 -27.42
C MET A 1 -3.61 5.94 -27.06
N THR A 2 -2.79 5.45 -28.00
CA THR A 2 -1.34 5.26 -27.80
C THR A 2 -0.58 6.16 -28.77
N VAL A 3 0.41 6.89 -28.26
CA VAL A 3 1.30 7.77 -29.03
C VAL A 3 2.70 7.16 -29.05
N LEU A 4 3.37 7.22 -30.20
CA LEU A 4 4.76 6.82 -30.38
C LEU A 4 5.64 8.07 -30.46
N ASP A 5 6.63 8.18 -29.58
CA ASP A 5 7.63 9.27 -29.56
C ASP A 5 8.98 8.70 -30.02
N VAL A 6 9.41 9.04 -31.24
CA VAL A 6 10.62 8.49 -31.88
C VAL A 6 11.75 9.51 -31.78
N GLY A 7 12.89 9.11 -31.21
CA GLY A 7 13.94 10.05 -30.80
C GLY A 7 13.57 10.76 -29.51
N ALA A 8 12.99 10.02 -28.55
CA ALA A 8 12.43 10.57 -27.32
C ALA A 8 13.46 11.26 -26.42
N GLY A 9 14.77 11.10 -26.69
CA GLY A 9 15.85 11.67 -25.90
C GLY A 9 15.72 11.23 -24.44
N THR A 10 15.69 12.20 -23.52
CA THR A 10 15.51 11.95 -22.08
C THR A 10 14.04 11.89 -21.65
N GLY A 11 13.09 11.81 -22.58
CA GLY A 11 11.67 11.54 -22.29
C GLY A 11 10.84 12.75 -21.86
N GLY A 12 11.32 13.98 -22.04
CA GLY A 12 10.60 15.20 -21.64
C GLY A 12 9.22 15.34 -22.30
N PHE A 13 9.15 15.16 -23.63
CA PHE A 13 7.88 15.21 -24.35
C PHE A 13 6.99 14.00 -24.07
N ALA A 14 7.57 12.81 -23.94
CA ALA A 14 6.82 11.62 -23.55
C ALA A 14 6.11 11.79 -22.19
N ALA A 15 6.76 12.41 -21.21
CA ALA A 15 6.15 12.75 -19.92
C ALA A 15 5.03 13.80 -20.07
N ALA A 16 5.30 14.89 -20.79
CA ALA A 16 4.34 15.97 -21.02
C ALA A 16 3.07 15.49 -21.74
N PHE A 17 3.20 14.66 -22.78
CA PHE A 17 2.04 14.14 -23.51
C PHE A 17 1.17 13.21 -22.66
N ARG A 18 1.79 12.39 -21.80
CA ARG A 18 1.06 11.58 -20.84
C ARG A 18 0.27 12.46 -19.87
N GLU A 19 0.87 13.54 -19.37
CA GLU A 19 0.24 14.45 -18.41
C GLU A 19 -0.88 15.28 -19.04
N TRP A 20 -0.61 15.97 -20.14
CA TRP A 20 -1.55 16.89 -20.77
C TRP A 20 -2.77 16.20 -21.37
N PHE A 21 -2.58 14.99 -21.92
CA PHE A 21 -3.62 14.33 -22.70
C PHE A 21 -4.11 13.01 -22.11
N GLY A 22 -3.53 12.55 -21.00
CA GLY A 22 -3.92 11.28 -20.37
C GLY A 22 -3.71 10.05 -21.29
N VAL A 23 -2.80 10.14 -22.25
CA VAL A 23 -2.53 9.08 -23.24
C VAL A 23 -1.35 8.20 -22.82
N ARG A 24 -1.33 6.96 -23.32
CA ARG A 24 -0.16 6.09 -23.22
C ARG A 24 0.88 6.53 -24.25
N VAL A 25 2.12 6.73 -23.83
CA VAL A 25 3.24 7.06 -24.73
C VAL A 25 4.25 5.93 -24.74
N LEU A 26 4.61 5.46 -25.93
CA LEU A 26 5.76 4.58 -26.16
C LEU A 26 6.93 5.43 -26.65
N ALA A 27 7.93 5.63 -25.79
CA ALA A 27 9.12 6.40 -26.10
C ALA A 27 10.23 5.50 -26.67
N VAL A 28 10.74 5.84 -27.85
CA VAL A 28 11.83 5.12 -28.54
C VAL A 28 13.01 6.05 -28.66
N GLU A 29 14.16 5.64 -28.13
CA GLU A 29 15.39 6.43 -28.18
C GLU A 29 16.57 5.46 -28.43
N PRO A 30 17.43 5.64 -29.45
CA PRO A 30 18.55 4.73 -29.71
C PRO A 30 19.68 4.81 -28.66
N SER A 31 19.90 5.96 -28.02
CA SER A 31 20.92 6.12 -26.98
C SER A 31 20.49 5.44 -25.67
N ALA A 32 21.25 4.42 -25.25
CA ALA A 32 21.00 3.75 -23.97
C ALA A 32 21.12 4.72 -22.77
N ALA A 33 22.07 5.66 -22.84
CA ALA A 33 22.27 6.66 -21.79
C ALA A 33 21.08 7.63 -21.69
N MET A 34 20.50 8.05 -22.82
CA MET A 34 19.32 8.93 -22.80
C MET A 34 18.04 8.16 -22.44
N ARG A 35 17.89 6.91 -22.92
CA ARG A 35 16.79 6.03 -22.48
C ARG A 35 16.76 5.84 -20.97
N ALA A 36 17.91 5.69 -20.33
CA ALA A 36 18.00 5.56 -18.87
C ALA A 36 17.53 6.82 -18.12
N LEU A 37 17.42 7.96 -18.82
CA LEU A 37 16.90 9.22 -18.28
C LEU A 37 15.40 9.42 -18.58
N ILE A 38 14.79 8.59 -19.44
CA ILE A 38 13.34 8.64 -19.68
C ILE A 38 12.65 8.30 -18.34
N PRO A 39 11.81 9.19 -17.79
CA PRO A 39 11.20 8.98 -16.48
C PRO A 39 10.33 7.73 -16.50
N VAL A 40 10.82 6.65 -15.89
CA VAL A 40 9.95 5.57 -15.44
C VAL A 40 9.21 6.12 -14.22
N ALA A 41 7.90 6.29 -14.34
CA ALA A 41 7.11 6.72 -13.19
C ALA A 41 7.28 5.69 -12.07
N PRO A 42 7.51 6.14 -10.82
CA PRO A 42 7.66 5.20 -9.72
C PRO A 42 6.41 4.35 -9.57
N VAL A 43 6.62 3.06 -9.31
CA VAL A 43 5.56 2.18 -8.82
C VAL A 43 5.47 2.38 -7.31
N LEU A 44 4.26 2.71 -6.86
CA LEU A 44 3.93 2.89 -5.45
C LEU A 44 3.02 1.74 -5.01
N ILE A 45 3.55 0.83 -4.21
CA ILE A 45 2.76 -0.27 -3.63
C ILE A 45 2.51 0.06 -2.18
N ARG A 46 1.26 0.32 -1.87
CA ARG A 46 0.78 0.51 -0.51
C ARG A 46 0.16 -0.79 -0.03
N ASN A 47 0.85 -1.50 0.86
CA ASN A 47 0.38 -2.77 1.37
C ASN A 47 0.91 -3.05 2.79
N THR A 48 0.35 -4.04 3.46
CA THR A 48 1.03 -4.69 4.60
C THR A 48 1.88 -5.82 4.06
N PHE A 49 3.12 -5.94 4.50
CA PHE A 49 3.97 -7.09 4.15
C PHE A 49 4.11 -8.04 5.35
N PRO A 50 4.37 -9.34 5.11
CA PRO A 50 4.68 -10.30 6.17
C PRO A 50 5.73 -9.76 7.15
N GLY A 51 5.50 -9.91 8.45
CA GLY A 51 6.40 -9.43 9.51
C GLY A 51 6.40 -7.91 9.74
N ARG A 52 5.52 -7.15 9.07
CA ARG A 52 5.49 -5.67 9.15
C ARG A 52 4.13 -5.08 9.56
N GLY A 53 3.14 -5.93 9.82
CA GLY A 53 1.76 -5.56 10.14
C GLY A 53 1.44 -5.37 11.62
N GLU A 54 2.40 -5.50 12.54
CA GLU A 54 2.15 -5.52 14.00
C GLU A 54 1.44 -4.25 14.54
N ARG A 55 1.64 -3.11 13.86
CA ARG A 55 1.04 -1.81 14.22
C ARG A 55 -0.30 -1.54 13.52
N ASP A 56 -0.80 -2.46 12.71
CA ASP A 56 -2.15 -2.37 12.15
C ASP A 56 -3.22 -2.59 13.23
N LEU A 57 -4.30 -1.81 13.21
CA LEU A 57 -5.35 -1.90 14.22
C LEU A 57 -6.04 -3.27 14.23
N ARG A 58 -6.16 -3.94 13.06
CA ARG A 58 -6.79 -5.27 13.01
C ARG A 58 -5.89 -6.29 13.67
N VAL A 59 -4.59 -6.27 13.38
CA VAL A 59 -3.64 -7.17 14.04
C VAL A 59 -3.59 -6.91 15.55
N ARG A 60 -3.59 -5.64 15.97
CA ARG A 60 -3.57 -5.26 17.39
C ARG A 60 -4.78 -5.76 18.18
N PHE A 61 -6.00 -5.62 17.64
CA PHE A 61 -7.23 -5.91 18.39
C PHE A 61 -7.88 -7.26 18.04
N PHE A 62 -7.59 -7.78 16.86
CA PHE A 62 -7.99 -9.09 16.35
C PHE A 62 -6.73 -9.88 15.96
N PRO A 63 -5.93 -10.35 16.94
CA PRO A 63 -4.67 -11.08 16.69
C PRO A 63 -4.88 -12.32 15.82
N GLU A 64 -6.08 -12.90 15.81
CA GLU A 64 -6.49 -13.96 14.88
C GLU A 64 -6.32 -13.57 13.39
N THR A 65 -6.22 -12.27 13.08
CA THR A 65 -5.98 -11.77 11.71
C THR A 65 -4.49 -11.70 11.34
N ALA A 66 -3.56 -11.92 12.27
CA ALA A 66 -2.12 -11.81 12.02
C ALA A 66 -1.64 -12.80 10.95
N GLU A 67 -2.10 -14.05 11.01
CA GLU A 67 -1.78 -15.09 10.01
C GLU A 67 -2.29 -14.74 8.61
N SER A 68 -3.37 -13.97 8.48
CA SER A 68 -3.87 -13.58 7.14
C SER A 68 -2.87 -12.76 6.32
N VAL A 69 -1.84 -12.18 6.96
CA VAL A 69 -0.77 -11.43 6.29
C VAL A 69 0.37 -12.35 5.86
N SER A 70 0.57 -13.53 6.46
CA SER A 70 1.70 -14.41 6.10
C SER A 70 1.60 -14.92 4.67
N ASP A 71 0.39 -15.05 4.14
CA ASP A 71 0.13 -15.50 2.77
C ASP A 71 0.38 -14.40 1.72
N TYR A 72 0.65 -13.16 2.14
CA TYR A 72 0.92 -12.08 1.20
C TYR A 72 2.32 -12.21 0.60
N PRO A 73 2.54 -11.73 -0.64
CA PRO A 73 3.88 -11.66 -1.22
C PRO A 73 4.83 -10.89 -0.30
N SER A 74 6.01 -11.43 -0.06
CA SER A 74 7.08 -10.70 0.65
C SER A 74 7.55 -9.49 -0.18
N VAL A 75 8.23 -8.55 0.47
CA VAL A 75 8.86 -7.42 -0.21
C VAL A 75 9.83 -7.92 -1.28
N GLU A 76 10.61 -8.94 -0.95
CA GLU A 76 11.60 -9.56 -1.83
C GLU A 76 10.95 -10.17 -3.07
N ARG A 77 9.80 -10.83 -2.91
CA ARG A 77 9.07 -11.41 -4.06
C ARG A 77 8.44 -10.34 -4.95
N VAL A 78 7.98 -9.24 -4.37
CA VAL A 78 7.53 -8.07 -5.14
C VAL A 78 8.70 -7.43 -5.88
N GLU A 79 9.85 -7.25 -5.21
CA GLU A 79 11.06 -6.73 -5.84
C GLU A 79 11.54 -7.61 -7.01
N GLU A 80 11.53 -8.94 -6.85
CA GLU A 80 11.88 -9.88 -7.92
C GLU A 80 10.94 -9.73 -9.14
N ALA A 81 9.62 -9.71 -8.89
CA ALA A 81 8.61 -9.61 -9.96
C ALA A 81 8.72 -8.30 -10.74
N PHE A 82 8.93 -7.18 -10.05
CA PHE A 82 9.11 -5.87 -10.68
C PHE A 82 10.52 -5.68 -11.25
N GLY A 83 11.52 -6.37 -10.71
CA GLY A 83 12.88 -6.43 -11.24
C GLY A 83 12.95 -7.01 -12.64
N ALA A 84 12.13 -8.02 -12.93
CA ALA A 84 11.98 -8.56 -14.29
C ALA A 84 11.46 -7.52 -15.31
N ALA A 85 10.82 -6.45 -14.84
CA ALA A 85 10.35 -5.31 -15.65
C ALA A 85 11.29 -4.09 -15.58
N GLY A 86 12.48 -4.22 -14.99
CA GLY A 86 13.50 -3.17 -14.93
C GLY A 86 13.40 -2.23 -13.73
N PHE A 87 12.50 -2.50 -12.77
CA PHE A 87 12.37 -1.68 -11.57
C PHE A 87 13.29 -2.17 -10.45
N ARG A 88 13.77 -1.24 -9.63
CA ARG A 88 14.51 -1.49 -8.39
C ARG A 88 13.86 -0.79 -7.21
N ARG A 89 13.93 -1.39 -6.02
CA ARG A 89 13.49 -0.69 -4.80
C ARG A 89 14.34 0.55 -4.56
N VAL A 90 13.67 1.68 -4.35
CA VAL A 90 14.27 2.93 -3.90
C VAL A 90 13.87 3.30 -2.47
N ALA A 91 12.70 2.85 -2.00
CA ALA A 91 12.30 3.03 -0.60
C ALA A 91 11.30 1.96 -0.14
N LEU A 92 11.37 1.63 1.14
CA LEU A 92 10.31 0.95 1.90
C LEU A 92 10.07 1.79 3.16
N ARG A 93 8.84 2.25 3.37
CA ARG A 93 8.48 3.15 4.48
C ARG A 93 7.20 2.68 5.15
N SER A 94 7.20 2.59 6.47
CA SER A 94 5.96 2.39 7.22
C SER A 94 5.29 3.75 7.41
N LEU A 95 4.05 3.88 6.96
CA LEU A 95 3.28 5.11 6.98
C LEU A 95 2.03 4.96 7.87
N PRO A 96 1.73 5.96 8.71
CA PRO A 96 0.50 5.99 9.48
C PRO A 96 -0.71 6.28 8.55
N GLN A 97 -1.84 5.67 8.88
CA GLN A 97 -3.16 5.96 8.32
C GLN A 97 -4.14 6.16 9.46
N GLU A 98 -4.60 7.39 9.63
CA GLU A 98 -5.72 7.67 10.51
C GLU A 98 -6.98 7.01 9.96
N SER A 99 -7.50 6.05 10.72
CA SER A 99 -8.66 5.24 10.37
C SER A 99 -9.93 5.80 11.01
N ALA A 100 -9.80 6.51 12.14
CA ALA A 100 -10.82 7.34 12.77
C ALA A 100 -10.16 8.31 13.79
N PRO A 101 -10.84 9.40 14.18
CA PRO A 101 -10.31 10.35 15.16
C PRO A 101 -10.00 9.73 16.53
N THR A 102 -10.74 8.70 16.95
CA THR A 102 -10.54 7.97 18.22
C THR A 102 -10.81 6.47 18.08
N LEU A 103 -10.29 5.66 19.01
CA LEU A 103 -10.63 4.23 19.09
C LEU A 103 -12.13 3.97 19.30
N ALA A 104 -12.84 4.85 20.02
CA ALA A 104 -14.30 4.73 20.18
C ALA A 104 -15.02 4.91 18.84
N SER A 105 -14.69 5.97 18.10
CA SER A 105 -15.24 6.21 16.77
C SER A 105 -14.90 5.09 15.79
N TYR A 106 -13.69 4.53 15.89
CA TYR A 106 -13.30 3.36 15.10
C TYR A 106 -14.16 2.14 15.41
N ALA A 107 -14.41 1.84 16.69
CA ALA A 107 -15.27 0.73 17.10
C ALA A 107 -16.70 0.87 16.59
N ASP A 108 -17.27 2.08 16.67
CA ASP A 108 -18.63 2.39 16.22
C ASP A 108 -18.77 2.34 14.69
N GLY A 109 -17.70 2.70 13.97
CA GLY A 109 -17.62 2.67 12.52
C GLY A 109 -17.28 1.30 11.93
N LEU A 110 -16.84 0.34 12.74
CA LEU A 110 -16.39 -0.96 12.25
C LEU A 110 -17.56 -1.75 11.65
N ARG A 111 -17.35 -2.30 10.44
CA ARG A 111 -18.34 -3.07 9.69
C ARG A 111 -17.69 -4.37 9.24
N ARG A 112 -17.93 -5.46 9.98
CA ARG A 112 -17.30 -6.77 9.73
C ARG A 112 -17.52 -7.23 8.29
N GLU A 113 -18.72 -7.06 7.76
CA GLU A 113 -19.12 -7.47 6.40
C GLU A 113 -18.38 -6.73 5.28
N ARG A 114 -17.79 -5.56 5.58
CA ARG A 114 -17.01 -4.74 4.64
C ARG A 114 -15.50 -4.94 4.79
N ASP A 115 -15.08 -5.78 5.73
CA ASP A 115 -13.67 -6.00 6.06
C ASP A 115 -13.24 -7.43 5.74
N THR A 116 -12.43 -7.59 4.70
CA THR A 116 -11.98 -8.90 4.22
C THR A 116 -11.31 -9.74 5.32
N LYS A 117 -10.57 -9.13 6.25
CA LYS A 117 -9.88 -9.86 7.33
C LYS A 117 -10.87 -10.26 8.42
N LEU A 118 -11.78 -9.37 8.79
CA LEU A 118 -12.73 -9.63 9.89
C LEU A 118 -13.88 -10.55 9.48
N ARG A 119 -14.23 -10.61 8.18
CA ARG A 119 -15.23 -11.56 7.66
C ARG A 119 -14.89 -13.02 7.93
N ALA A 120 -13.61 -13.36 7.93
CA ALA A 120 -13.14 -14.72 8.14
C ALA A 120 -13.17 -15.16 9.62
N LEU A 121 -13.29 -14.22 10.56
CA LEU A 121 -13.34 -14.52 11.98
C LEU A 121 -14.64 -15.19 12.37
N THR A 122 -14.63 -15.97 13.46
CA THR A 122 -15.86 -16.41 14.13
C THR A 122 -16.55 -15.24 14.82
N ASP A 123 -17.83 -15.37 15.12
CA ASP A 123 -18.60 -14.35 15.84
C ASP A 123 -17.99 -14.05 17.22
N GLU A 124 -17.53 -15.10 17.91
CA GLU A 124 -16.88 -14.99 19.21
C GLU A 124 -15.54 -14.24 19.12
N ALA A 125 -14.69 -14.57 18.13
CA ALA A 125 -13.43 -13.88 17.91
C ALA A 125 -13.64 -12.40 17.58
N TYR A 126 -14.64 -12.10 16.75
CA TYR A 126 -15.00 -10.73 16.45
C TYR A 126 -15.49 -9.97 17.70
N ALA A 127 -16.37 -10.58 18.50
CA ALA A 127 -16.87 -9.97 19.74
C ALA A 127 -15.74 -9.69 20.73
N ARG A 128 -14.79 -10.62 20.91
CA ARG A 128 -13.61 -10.41 21.76
C ARG A 128 -12.75 -9.25 21.26
N GLY A 129 -12.48 -9.17 19.95
CA GLY A 129 -11.70 -8.07 19.39
C GLY A 129 -12.38 -6.71 19.56
N LEU A 130 -13.69 -6.63 19.34
CA LEU A 130 -14.45 -5.40 19.57
C LEU A 130 -14.44 -4.98 21.05
N ALA A 131 -14.53 -5.95 21.97
CA ALA A 131 -14.41 -5.69 23.41
C ALA A 131 -13.03 -5.12 23.77
N ARG A 132 -11.94 -5.63 23.16
CA ARG A 132 -10.58 -5.09 23.35
C ARG A 132 -10.48 -3.64 22.88
N ILE A 133 -11.05 -3.29 21.72
CA ILE A 133 -11.06 -1.90 21.23
C ILE A 133 -11.80 -1.00 22.23
N ARG A 134 -12.98 -1.42 22.69
CA ARG A 134 -13.77 -0.63 23.64
C ARG A 134 -13.08 -0.45 24.98
N ALA A 135 -12.42 -1.49 25.49
CA ALA A 135 -11.63 -1.38 26.72
C ALA A 135 -10.46 -0.40 26.57
N ALA A 136 -9.74 -0.44 25.44
CA ALA A 136 -8.66 0.50 25.16
C ALA A 136 -9.18 1.95 25.01
N ALA A 137 -10.31 2.13 24.33
CA ALA A 137 -10.96 3.44 24.19
C ALA A 137 -11.42 4.00 25.54
N ALA A 138 -11.90 3.17 26.46
CA ALA A 138 -12.26 3.59 27.81
C ALA A 138 -11.04 3.96 28.66
N ALA A 139 -9.94 3.23 28.52
CA ALA A 139 -8.69 3.50 29.22
C ALA A 139 -7.98 4.77 28.71
N ASN A 140 -8.10 5.07 27.41
CA ASN A 140 -7.52 6.26 26.79
C ASN A 140 -8.48 6.88 25.75
N PRO A 141 -9.44 7.71 26.18
CA PRO A 141 -10.46 8.28 25.28
C PRO A 141 -9.92 9.16 24.14
N GLY A 142 -8.71 9.72 24.32
CA GLY A 142 -8.04 10.57 23.33
C GLY A 142 -7.16 9.83 22.33
N GLU A 143 -7.06 8.49 22.42
CA GLU A 143 -6.21 7.72 21.51
C GLU A 143 -6.77 7.71 20.09
N SER A 144 -6.02 8.29 19.15
CA SER A 144 -6.34 8.24 17.72
C SER A 144 -6.25 6.83 17.16
N ALA A 145 -7.22 6.45 16.32
CA ALA A 145 -7.22 5.15 15.68
C ALA A 145 -6.33 5.16 14.44
N VAL A 146 -5.03 4.91 14.63
CA VAL A 146 -4.04 4.88 13.54
C VAL A 146 -3.65 3.44 13.21
N SER A 147 -3.88 3.04 11.95
CA SER A 147 -3.29 1.82 11.38
C SER A 147 -1.98 2.16 10.68
N TRP A 148 -1.07 1.19 10.56
CA TRP A 148 0.19 1.38 9.85
C TRP A 148 0.29 0.41 8.68
N MET A 149 0.73 0.92 7.53
CA MET A 149 0.96 0.14 6.32
C MET A 149 2.31 0.52 5.72
N ASP A 150 2.87 -0.34 4.88
CA ASP A 150 4.08 0.01 4.16
C ASP A 150 3.77 0.65 2.80
N LEU A 151 4.66 1.56 2.40
CA LEU A 151 4.81 2.08 1.06
C LEU A 151 6.14 1.58 0.50
N LEU A 152 6.07 0.66 -0.45
CA LEU A 152 7.18 0.24 -1.28
C LEU A 152 7.22 1.10 -2.54
N VAL A 153 8.36 1.74 -2.78
CA VAL A 153 8.61 2.59 -3.94
C VAL A 153 9.65 1.90 -4.82
N LEU A 154 9.26 1.65 -6.07
CA LEU A 154 10.13 1.05 -7.09
C LEU A 154 10.30 2.04 -8.24
N ARG A 155 11.49 2.11 -8.84
CA ARG A 155 11.80 2.94 -10.01
C ARG A 155 12.70 2.20 -10.99
#